data_AF-A0A7D4KQK6-F1
#
_entry.id   AF-A0A7D4KQK6-F1
#
_cell.length_a   1.000
_cell.length_b   1.000
_cell.length_c   1.000
_cell.angle_alpha   90.00
_cell.angle_beta   90.00
_cell.angle_gamma   90.00
#
_symmetry.space_group_name_H-M   'P 1'
#
loop_
_entity.id
_entity.type
_entity.pdbx_description
1 polymer ?
#
loop_
_entity_poly.entity_id
_entity_poly.type
_entity_poly.pdbx_seq_one_letter_code
_entity_poly.pdbx_strand_id
1 'polypeptide(L)'
;MLHIFSLRNLARCLRTRAEDSENTDHEHERGSAIVEFLGLGVTLLLPIMYGVLTIFSVQASILGAHAASAQVAQYIQELPPETSMSQEQAQRLSALVARDFGVAESDISVSLSCSGSCSARESIRVQVQVNAHLPLIPQGLGASVIPVSSQSVTWGQAEIGSAASSAFRETP
;
A
#
# COMPACT_ATOMS: atom_id res chain seq x y z
N MET A 1 0.00 -21.34 -18.24
CA MET A 1 0.03 -20.69 -19.57
C MET A 1 -1.33 -20.65 -20.30
N LEU A 2 -2.29 -21.53 -19.99
CA LEU A 2 -3.60 -21.58 -20.68
C LEU A 2 -4.60 -20.44 -20.36
N HIS A 3 -4.48 -19.77 -19.21
CA HIS A 3 -5.49 -18.80 -18.76
C HIS A 3 -5.42 -17.42 -19.43
N ILE A 4 -4.27 -17.02 -19.96
CA ILE A 4 -4.06 -15.69 -20.60
C ILE A 4 -4.70 -15.60 -21.99
N PHE A 5 -4.78 -16.70 -22.72
CA PHE A 5 -5.40 -16.72 -24.06
C PHE A 5 -6.93 -16.58 -23.97
N SER A 6 -7.53 -17.11 -22.89
CA SER A 6 -8.97 -17.02 -22.63
C SER A 6 -9.43 -15.60 -22.35
N LEU A 7 -8.66 -14.80 -21.61
CA LEU A 7 -9.03 -13.43 -21.24
C LEU A 7 -8.99 -12.46 -22.42
N ARG A 8 -8.01 -12.59 -23.33
CA ARG A 8 -7.94 -11.78 -24.56
C ARG A 8 -9.08 -12.09 -25.53
N ASN A 9 -9.48 -13.36 -25.64
CA ASN A 9 -10.60 -13.76 -26.48
C ASN A 9 -11.94 -13.36 -25.84
N LEU A 10 -12.06 -13.42 -24.51
CA LEU A 10 -13.26 -12.99 -23.79
C LEU A 10 -13.46 -11.47 -23.88
N ALA A 11 -12.39 -10.68 -23.76
CA ALA A 11 -12.44 -9.23 -23.96
C ALA A 11 -12.83 -8.85 -25.41
N ARG A 12 -12.34 -9.60 -26.42
CA ARG A 12 -12.78 -9.42 -27.81
C ARG A 12 -14.25 -9.81 -28.00
N CYS A 13 -14.70 -10.89 -27.39
CA CYS A 13 -16.08 -11.37 -27.53
C CYS A 13 -17.09 -10.42 -26.85
N LEU A 14 -16.72 -9.85 -25.70
CA LEU A 14 -17.51 -8.80 -25.04
C LEU A 14 -17.56 -7.52 -25.89
N ARG A 15 -16.46 -7.18 -26.58
CA ARG A 15 -16.40 -6.04 -27.48
C ARG A 15 -17.31 -6.22 -28.69
N THR A 16 -17.28 -7.39 -29.33
CA THR A 16 -18.13 -7.68 -30.50
C THR A 16 -19.61 -7.82 -30.14
N ARG A 17 -19.93 -8.22 -28.90
CA ARG A 17 -21.32 -8.35 -28.44
C ARG A 17 -21.97 -7.03 -28.05
N ALA A 18 -21.17 -6.02 -27.71
CA ALA A 18 -21.66 -4.66 -27.52
C ALA A 18 -22.10 -4.00 -28.84
N GLU A 19 -21.57 -4.45 -29.98
CA GLU A 19 -21.90 -3.93 -31.32
C GLU A 19 -23.16 -4.59 -31.92
N ASP A 20 -23.60 -5.75 -31.41
CA ASP A 20 -24.67 -6.58 -32.01
C ASP A 20 -26.09 -6.25 -31.47
N SER A 21 -26.22 -5.22 -30.63
CA SER A 21 -27.48 -4.87 -29.95
C SER A 21 -28.26 -3.74 -30.62
N GLU A 22 -28.01 -3.46 -31.91
CA GLU A 22 -28.61 -2.36 -32.68
C GLU A 22 -29.65 -2.82 -33.74
N ASN A 23 -30.17 -4.06 -33.68
CA ASN A 23 -31.09 -4.56 -34.72
C ASN A 23 -32.31 -5.32 -34.15
N THR A 24 -33.14 -4.66 -33.35
CA THR A 24 -34.52 -5.09 -33.06
C THR A 24 -35.43 -3.88 -32.88
N ASP A 25 -35.91 -3.33 -33.99
CA ASP A 25 -36.68 -2.08 -34.04
C ASP A 25 -38.21 -2.29 -33.98
N HIS A 26 -38.88 -1.32 -33.33
CA HIS A 26 -40.27 -0.84 -33.48
C HIS A 26 -41.32 -1.14 -32.38
N GLU A 27 -41.17 -2.16 -31.55
CA GLU A 27 -41.92 -2.27 -30.25
C GLU A 27 -41.00 -2.01 -29.04
N HIS A 28 -39.71 -1.78 -29.31
CA HIS A 28 -38.65 -1.66 -28.31
C HIS A 28 -38.39 -0.21 -27.90
N GLU A 29 -38.78 0.81 -28.66
CA GLU A 29 -38.37 2.21 -28.44
C GLU A 29 -38.80 2.79 -27.07
N ARG A 30 -39.96 2.38 -26.50
CA ARG A 30 -40.38 2.83 -25.15
C ARG A 30 -39.71 2.07 -24.01
N GLY A 31 -39.35 0.80 -24.24
CA GLY A 31 -38.55 0.00 -23.32
C GLY A 31 -37.05 0.34 -23.40
N SER A 32 -36.59 0.82 -24.56
CA SER A 32 -35.21 1.20 -24.86
C SER A 32 -34.77 2.42 -24.04
N ALA A 33 -35.63 3.45 -23.91
CA ALA A 33 -35.25 4.67 -23.19
C ALA A 33 -34.86 4.44 -21.72
N ILE A 34 -35.55 3.54 -21.01
CA ILE A 34 -35.23 3.26 -19.59
C ILE A 34 -34.01 2.35 -19.45
N VAL A 35 -33.81 1.39 -20.36
CA VAL A 35 -32.65 0.49 -20.35
C VAL A 35 -31.39 1.16 -20.88
N GLU A 36 -31.50 2.12 -21.80
CA GLU A 36 -30.40 2.96 -22.29
C GLU A 36 -29.91 3.88 -21.18
N PHE A 37 -30.83 4.56 -20.49
CA PHE A 37 -30.47 5.38 -19.34
C PHE A 37 -29.86 4.55 -18.21
N LEU A 38 -30.43 3.38 -17.89
CA LEU A 38 -29.87 2.47 -16.90
C LEU A 38 -28.52 1.91 -17.36
N GLY A 39 -28.36 1.60 -18.64
CA GLY A 39 -27.13 1.10 -19.25
C GLY A 39 -26.01 2.13 -19.16
N LEU A 40 -26.28 3.39 -19.48
CA LEU A 40 -25.35 4.51 -19.30
C LEU A 40 -25.04 4.73 -17.82
N GLY A 41 -26.05 4.67 -16.96
CA GLY A 41 -25.90 4.78 -15.51
C GLY A 41 -24.95 3.72 -14.95
N VAL A 42 -25.17 2.45 -15.30
CA VAL A 42 -24.33 1.31 -14.88
C VAL A 42 -22.94 1.41 -15.50
N THR A 43 -22.83 1.75 -16.79
CA THR A 43 -21.56 1.92 -17.51
C THR A 43 -20.71 3.04 -16.91
N LEU A 44 -21.32 4.09 -16.37
CA LEU A 44 -20.63 5.16 -15.67
C LEU A 44 -20.38 4.82 -14.19
N LEU A 45 -21.31 4.12 -13.53
CA LEU A 45 -21.21 3.75 -12.13
C LEU A 45 -20.10 2.74 -11.87
N LEU A 46 -19.96 1.71 -12.72
CA LEU A 46 -18.92 0.68 -12.61
C LEU A 46 -17.49 1.27 -12.54
N PRO A 47 -17.03 2.10 -13.48
CA PRO A 47 -15.68 2.66 -13.45
C PRO A 47 -15.49 3.64 -12.29
N ILE A 48 -16.51 4.41 -11.91
CA ILE A 48 -16.45 5.29 -10.73
C ILE A 48 -16.27 4.46 -9.46
N MET A 49 -17.10 3.43 -9.27
CA MET A 49 -17.01 2.56 -8.09
C MET A 49 -15.66 1.85 -8.04
N TYR A 50 -15.16 1.36 -9.18
CA TYR A 50 -13.82 0.79 -9.28
C TYR A 50 -12.73 1.79 -8.92
N GLY A 51 -12.83 3.03 -9.40
CA GLY A 51 -11.92 4.11 -9.08
C GLY A 51 -11.88 4.40 -7.58
N VAL A 52 -13.06 4.49 -6.94
CA VAL A 52 -13.17 4.67 -5.49
C VAL A 52 -12.49 3.51 -4.74
N LEU A 53 -12.84 2.25 -5.05
CA LEU A 53 -12.21 1.10 -4.41
C LEU A 53 -10.69 1.09 -4.57
N THR A 54 -10.20 1.47 -5.76
CA THR A 54 -8.77 1.55 -6.05
C THR A 54 -8.09 2.61 -5.19
N ILE A 55 -8.67 3.80 -5.11
CA ILE A 55 -8.14 4.90 -4.29
C ILE A 55 -8.13 4.52 -2.81
N PHE A 56 -9.17 3.87 -2.30
CA PHE A 56 -9.21 3.38 -0.92
C PHE A 56 -8.13 2.31 -0.65
N SER A 57 -7.94 1.36 -1.58
CA SER A 57 -6.89 0.34 -1.47
C SER A 57 -5.50 0.97 -1.39
N VAL A 58 -5.20 1.90 -2.31
CA VAL A 58 -3.91 2.61 -2.35
C VAL A 58 -3.67 3.41 -1.07
N GLN A 59 -4.68 4.14 -0.60
CA GLN A 59 -4.57 4.89 0.64
C GLN A 59 -4.32 3.98 1.85
N ALA A 60 -4.97 2.83 1.93
CA ALA A 60 -4.72 1.84 2.99
C ALA A 60 -3.27 1.36 2.97
N SER A 61 -2.72 1.03 1.80
CA SER A 61 -1.32 0.61 1.67
C SER A 61 -0.32 1.70 2.07
N ILE A 62 -0.58 2.97 1.71
CA ILE A 62 0.27 4.10 2.11
C ILE A 62 0.27 4.28 3.63
N LEU A 63 -0.92 4.24 4.25
CA LEU A 63 -1.06 4.34 5.70
C LEU A 63 -0.37 3.17 6.41
N GLY A 64 -0.48 1.95 5.86
CA GLY A 64 0.23 0.77 6.37
C GLY A 64 1.74 0.91 6.30
N ALA A 65 2.29 1.40 5.18
CA ALA A 65 3.74 1.65 5.05
C ALA A 65 4.23 2.68 6.08
N HIS A 66 3.47 3.75 6.29
CA HIS A 66 3.79 4.77 7.27
C HIS A 66 3.75 4.22 8.70
N ALA A 67 2.65 3.55 9.08
CA ALA A 67 2.48 2.94 10.39
C ALA A 67 3.59 1.90 10.69
N ALA A 68 3.92 1.05 9.72
CA ALA A 68 4.99 0.07 9.86
C ALA A 68 6.36 0.73 10.11
N SER A 69 6.71 1.78 9.35
CA SER A 69 7.98 2.49 9.54
C SER A 69 8.06 3.20 10.90
N ALA A 70 6.96 3.80 11.36
CA ALA A 70 6.88 4.46 12.65
C ALA A 70 6.99 3.46 13.81
N GLN A 71 6.30 2.32 13.72
CA GLN A 71 6.35 1.28 14.75
C GLN A 71 7.75 0.68 14.88
N VAL A 72 8.43 0.42 13.76
CA VAL A 72 9.82 -0.07 13.77
C VAL A 72 10.75 0.97 14.41
N ALA A 73 10.59 2.26 14.08
CA ALA A 73 11.41 3.32 14.66
C ALA A 73 11.19 3.51 16.17
N GLN A 74 9.96 3.33 16.67
CA GLN A 74 9.67 3.36 18.11
C GLN A 74 10.28 2.16 18.83
N TYR A 75 10.13 0.96 18.25
CA TYR A 75 10.68 -0.26 18.82
C TYR A 75 12.22 -0.21 18.93
N ILE A 76 12.91 0.34 17.93
CA ILE A 76 14.37 0.55 17.98
C ILE A 76 14.78 1.47 19.16
N GLN A 77 13.96 2.46 19.51
CA GLN A 77 14.24 3.39 20.61
C GLN A 77 14.02 2.78 21.99
N GLU A 78 13.08 1.84 22.13
CA GLU A 78 12.79 1.13 23.39
C GLU A 78 13.79 0.02 23.71
N LEU A 79 14.48 -0.52 22.69
CA LEU A 79 15.50 -1.53 22.89
C LEU A 79 16.67 -1.01 23.76
N PRO A 80 17.26 -1.83 24.65
CA PRO A 80 18.48 -1.45 25.36
C PRO A 80 19.64 -1.17 24.38
N PRO A 81 20.55 -0.22 24.69
CA PRO A 81 21.63 0.19 23.79
C PRO A 81 22.58 -0.94 23.36
N GLU A 82 22.65 -2.02 24.15
CA GLU A 82 23.45 -3.21 23.86
C GLU A 82 22.77 -4.19 22.86
N THR A 83 21.50 -3.95 22.53
CA THR A 83 20.68 -4.87 21.74
C THR A 83 20.33 -4.23 20.41
N SER A 84 20.86 -4.79 19.32
CA SER A 84 20.47 -4.39 17.97
C SER A 84 19.27 -5.20 17.50
N MET A 85 18.36 -4.55 16.76
CA MET A 85 17.26 -5.25 16.10
C MET A 85 17.78 -5.91 14.82
N SER A 86 17.52 -7.22 14.66
CA SER A 86 17.85 -7.93 13.41
C SER A 86 16.91 -7.52 12.27
N GLN A 87 17.39 -7.64 11.03
CA GLN A 87 16.58 -7.35 9.83
C GLN A 87 15.32 -8.22 9.77
N GLU A 88 15.41 -9.50 10.16
CA GLU A 88 14.27 -10.41 10.19
C GLU A 88 13.20 -9.99 11.21
N GLN A 89 13.62 -9.49 12.38
CA GLN A 89 12.69 -8.98 13.39
C GLN A 89 11.98 -7.73 12.90
N ALA A 90 12.71 -6.82 12.23
CA ALA A 90 12.13 -5.63 11.61
C ALA A 90 11.10 -5.98 10.54
N GLN A 91 11.41 -6.99 9.71
CA GLN A 91 10.54 -7.46 8.66
C GLN A 91 9.27 -8.10 9.23
N ARG A 92 9.38 -8.93 10.28
CA ARG A 92 8.20 -9.51 10.94
C ARG A 92 7.34 -8.45 11.64
N LEU A 93 7.96 -7.48 12.31
CA LEU A 93 7.24 -6.40 12.99
C LEU A 93 6.48 -5.51 11.99
N SER A 94 7.15 -5.09 10.92
CA SER A 94 6.52 -4.30 9.86
C SER A 94 5.42 -5.08 9.13
N ALA A 95 5.62 -6.37 8.86
CA ALA A 95 4.59 -7.23 8.29
C ALA A 95 3.37 -7.33 9.21
N LEU A 96 3.57 -7.48 10.52
CA LEU A 96 2.48 -7.53 11.49
C LEU A 96 1.61 -6.25 11.45
N VAL A 97 2.24 -5.08 11.46
CA VAL A 97 1.54 -3.78 11.42
C VAL A 97 0.83 -3.56 10.09
N ALA A 98 1.49 -3.87 8.98
CA ALA A 98 0.94 -3.65 7.65
C ALA A 98 -0.22 -4.61 7.32
N ARG A 99 -0.30 -5.78 7.98
CA ARG A 99 -1.44 -6.70 7.85
C ARG A 99 -2.76 -6.07 8.28
N ASP A 100 -2.77 -5.15 9.24
CA ASP A 100 -3.97 -4.43 9.66
C ASP A 100 -4.52 -3.52 8.55
N PHE A 101 -3.68 -3.18 7.56
CA PHE A 101 -4.03 -2.39 6.39
C PHE A 101 -4.27 -3.25 5.13
N GLY A 102 -4.39 -4.57 5.29
CA GLY A 102 -4.66 -5.50 4.18
C GLY A 102 -3.44 -5.84 3.32
N VAL A 103 -2.23 -5.59 3.82
CA VAL A 103 -0.97 -5.87 3.11
C VAL A 103 -0.41 -7.21 3.58
N ALA A 104 -0.09 -8.12 2.65
CA ALA A 104 0.51 -9.41 2.98
C ALA A 104 2.03 -9.28 3.22
N GLU A 105 2.59 -10.23 3.98
CA GLU A 105 4.04 -10.27 4.27
C GLU A 105 4.89 -10.40 3.00
N SER A 106 4.37 -11.06 1.96
CA SER A 106 5.03 -11.17 0.64
C SER A 106 5.15 -9.84 -0.11
N ASP A 107 4.33 -8.86 0.25
CA ASP A 107 4.26 -7.56 -0.43
C ASP A 107 5.08 -6.47 0.28
N ILE A 108 5.80 -6.84 1.34
CA ILE A 108 6.52 -5.91 2.21
C ILE A 108 8.00 -6.23 2.17
N SER A 109 8.82 -5.22 1.90
CA SER A 109 10.27 -5.31 2.04
C SER A 109 10.78 -4.19 2.96
N VAL A 110 11.64 -4.56 3.91
CA VAL A 110 12.23 -3.62 4.86
C VAL A 110 13.74 -3.69 4.77
N SER A 111 14.35 -2.52 4.62
CA SER A 111 15.80 -2.34 4.64
C SER A 111 16.19 -1.38 5.75
N LEU A 112 17.11 -1.80 6.60
CA LEU A 112 17.74 -0.94 7.60
C LEU A 112 19.12 -0.52 7.11
N SER A 113 19.41 0.77 7.21
CA SER A 113 20.72 1.34 6.93
C SER A 113 21.13 2.26 8.07
N CYS A 114 22.31 2.06 8.66
CA CYS A 114 22.85 2.88 9.74
C CYS A 114 24.06 3.66 9.22
N SER A 115 24.19 4.94 9.58
CA SER A 115 25.46 5.66 9.41
C SER A 115 26.32 5.44 10.65
N GLY A 116 27.17 4.41 10.64
CA GLY A 116 27.99 4.02 11.79
C GLY A 116 27.55 2.67 12.39
N SER A 117 27.68 2.50 13.70
CA SER A 117 27.22 1.27 14.37
C SER A 117 25.74 1.37 14.74
N CYS A 118 24.91 0.41 14.33
CA CYS A 118 23.49 0.37 14.72
C CYS A 118 23.30 0.21 16.25
N SER A 119 24.36 -0.15 16.97
CA SER A 119 24.43 -0.17 18.44
C SER A 119 24.61 1.24 19.05
N ALA A 120 25.37 2.14 18.41
CA ALA A 120 25.61 3.50 18.94
C ALA A 120 24.51 4.52 18.58
N ARG A 121 23.42 4.09 17.94
CA ARG A 121 22.24 4.90 17.58
C ARG A 121 22.51 6.18 16.77
N GLU A 122 23.71 6.38 16.22
CA GLU A 122 24.16 7.65 15.63
C GLU A 122 23.19 8.23 14.58
N SER A 123 22.86 7.46 13.54
CA SER A 123 21.62 7.64 12.79
C SER A 123 21.18 6.31 12.16
N ILE A 124 19.91 5.95 12.32
CA ILE A 124 19.33 4.74 11.76
C ILE A 124 18.23 5.16 10.79
N ARG A 125 18.40 4.80 9.52
CA ARG A 125 17.40 4.98 8.47
C ARG A 125 16.71 3.64 8.22
N VAL A 126 15.40 3.63 8.41
CA VAL A 126 14.50 2.50 8.15
C VAL A 126 13.71 2.84 6.90
N GLN A 127 13.82 2.02 5.87
CA GLN A 127 13.01 2.14 4.66
C GLN A 127 12.09 0.92 4.56
N VAL A 128 10.80 1.18 4.42
CA VAL A 128 9.74 0.18 4.28
C VAL A 128 9.10 0.39 2.91
N GLN A 129 9.08 -0.65 2.09
CA GLN A 129 8.39 -0.67 0.81
C GLN A 129 7.23 -1.65 0.89
N VAL A 130 6.10 -1.24 0.35
CA VAL A 130 4.82 -1.97 0.35
C VAL A 130 4.28 -1.98 -1.07
N ASN A 131 3.93 -3.15 -1.58
CA ASN A 131 3.24 -3.27 -2.87
C ASN A 131 1.72 -3.22 -2.64
N ALA A 132 1.07 -2.18 -3.17
CA ALA A 132 -0.37 -2.01 -3.10
C ALA A 132 -1.06 -2.83 -4.20
N HIS A 133 -2.03 -3.67 -3.85
CA HIS A 133 -2.79 -4.46 -4.81
C HIS A 133 -4.03 -3.71 -5.30
N LEU A 134 -4.26 -3.74 -6.61
CA LEU A 134 -5.49 -3.20 -7.20
C LEU A 134 -6.67 -4.14 -6.90
N PRO A 135 -7.80 -3.60 -6.41
CA PRO A 135 -8.98 -4.41 -6.14
C PRO A 135 -9.51 -5.01 -7.45
N LEU A 136 -10.03 -6.25 -7.38
CA LEU A 136 -10.68 -6.95 -8.49
C LEU A 136 -9.77 -7.32 -9.68
N ILE A 137 -8.46 -7.07 -9.61
CA ILE A 137 -7.48 -7.58 -10.57
C ILE A 137 -6.84 -8.87 -10.01
N PRO A 138 -6.94 -10.01 -10.71
CA PRO A 138 -6.23 -11.22 -10.32
C PRO A 138 -4.72 -11.02 -10.38
N GLN A 139 -4.02 -11.51 -9.34
CA GLN A 139 -2.57 -11.39 -9.10
C GLN A 139 -1.68 -11.90 -10.26
N GLY A 140 -2.23 -12.64 -11.23
CA GLY A 140 -1.51 -13.20 -12.38
C GLY A 140 -1.49 -12.33 -13.64
N LEU A 141 -2.15 -11.16 -13.63
CA LEU A 141 -2.11 -10.17 -14.71
C LEU A 141 -1.12 -9.09 -14.27
N GLY A 142 0.06 -9.03 -14.91
CA GLY A 142 1.27 -8.28 -14.47
C GLY A 142 1.19 -6.75 -14.31
N ALA A 143 -0.01 -6.19 -14.09
CA ALA A 143 -0.28 -4.79 -13.78
C ALA A 143 -1.04 -4.61 -12.44
N SER A 144 -1.09 -5.65 -11.59
CA SER A 144 -1.92 -5.66 -10.37
C SER A 144 -1.30 -4.97 -9.15
N VAL A 145 -0.04 -4.52 -9.23
CA VAL A 145 0.71 -4.00 -8.09
C VAL A 145 1.29 -2.61 -8.36
N ILE A 146 1.12 -1.70 -7.40
CA ILE A 146 1.73 -0.36 -7.40
C ILE A 146 2.70 -0.29 -6.22
N PRO A 147 4.03 -0.14 -6.46
CA PRO A 147 5.00 -0.05 -5.36
C PRO A 147 4.86 1.30 -4.64
N VAL A 148 4.77 1.25 -3.31
CA VAL A 148 4.73 2.41 -2.40
C VAL A 148 5.92 2.30 -1.47
N SER A 149 6.73 3.36 -1.34
CA SER A 149 7.86 3.39 -0.42
C SER A 149 7.69 4.47 0.64
N SER A 150 8.05 4.15 1.88
CA SER A 150 8.10 5.08 3.01
C SER A 150 9.44 4.97 3.72
N GLN A 151 10.00 6.09 4.15
CA GLN A 151 11.28 6.14 4.84
C GLN A 151 11.13 6.90 6.16
N SER A 152 11.69 6.34 7.22
CA SER A 152 11.79 6.97 8.54
C SER A 152 13.27 7.01 8.94
N VAL A 153 13.73 8.18 9.37
CA VAL A 153 15.06 8.35 9.94
C VAL A 153 14.91 8.64 11.42
N THR A 154 15.52 7.80 12.24
CA THR A 154 15.69 8.10 13.67
C THR A 154 17.11 8.61 13.87
N TRP A 155 17.21 9.79 14.45
CA TRP A 155 18.47 10.37 14.90
C TRP A 155 18.69 9.91 16.33
N GLY A 156 19.85 9.33 16.62
CA GLY A 156 20.20 9.03 18.01
C GLY A 156 20.25 10.31 18.81
N GLN A 157 19.81 10.25 20.07
CA GLN A 157 20.12 11.26 21.07
C GLN A 157 21.61 11.18 21.43
N ALA A 158 22.50 11.49 20.48
CA ALA A 158 23.84 11.91 20.85
C ALA A 158 23.74 13.38 21.27
N GLU A 159 23.84 13.62 22.59
CA GLU A 159 24.24 14.90 23.18
C GLU A 159 23.20 16.02 23.43
N ILE A 160 21.89 15.77 23.55
CA ILE A 160 20.98 16.82 24.08
C ILE A 160 20.78 16.74 25.62
N GLY A 161 21.21 15.63 26.24
CA GLY A 161 21.04 15.41 27.69
C GLY A 161 22.15 15.99 28.58
N SER A 162 23.36 16.20 28.05
CA SER A 162 24.52 16.64 28.86
C SER A 162 24.44 18.15 29.20
N ALA A 163 23.94 18.98 28.27
CA ALA A 163 23.78 20.42 28.50
C ALA A 163 22.51 20.79 29.32
N ALA A 164 21.45 19.96 29.26
CA ALA A 164 20.23 20.19 30.03
C ALA A 164 20.37 19.76 31.51
N SER A 165 21.21 18.76 31.81
CA SER A 165 21.42 18.28 33.18
C SER A 165 22.30 19.21 34.03
N SER A 166 23.13 20.05 33.43
CA SER A 166 23.98 21.02 34.17
C SER A 166 23.24 22.31 34.51
N ALA A 167 22.25 22.72 33.70
CA ALA A 167 21.46 23.94 33.94
C ALA A 167 20.46 23.82 35.11
N PHE A 168 20.07 22.60 35.52
CA PHE A 168 19.13 22.38 36.62
C PHE A 168 19.81 22.21 37.99
N ARG A 169 21.15 22.21 38.06
CA ARG A 169 21.89 21.99 39.32
C ARG A 169 22.36 23.28 40.01
N GLU A 170 22.14 24.45 39.42
CA GLU A 170 22.55 25.75 40.01
C GLU A 170 21.38 26.73 40.13
N THR A 171 20.48 26.46 41.08
CA THR A 171 19.73 27.54 41.75
C THR A 171 19.62 27.19 43.24
N PRO A 172 20.18 28.01 44.15
CA PRO A 172 20.07 27.85 45.59
C PRO A 172 18.67 28.18 46.13
#